data_AF-A0A2E8WA97-F1
#
_entry.id   AF-A0A2E8WA97-F1
#
_cell.length_a   1.000
_cell.length_b   1.000
_cell.length_c   1.000
_cell.angle_alpha   90.00
_cell.angle_beta   90.00
_cell.angle_gamma   90.00
#
_symmetry.space_group_name_H-M   'P 1'
#
loop_
_entity.id
_entity.type
_entity.pdbx_description
1 polymer ?
#
loop_
_entity_poly.entity_id
_entity_poly.type
_entity_poly.pdbx_seq_one_letter_code
_entity_poly.pdbx_strand_id
1 'polypeptide(L)'
;MLVGRRGQAELCLSPPSLSALESCARVVLPSPNGSTLTLLAADHTRTLAGLLRNRTAVADYLNKVDGTVTVTICGERWPENNLRPAIEDQLGAGTIVQALTASNSPEAQAAEAVFS
;
A
#
# COMPACT_ATOMS: atom_id res chain seq x y z
N MET A 1 2.41 -9.89 -18.48
CA MET A 1 2.13 -8.68 -19.27
C MET A 1 2.66 -7.47 -18.52
N LEU A 2 3.41 -6.56 -19.17
CA LEU A 2 3.89 -5.34 -18.53
C LEU A 2 2.81 -4.26 -18.61
N VAL A 3 2.48 -3.67 -17.46
CA VAL A 3 1.50 -2.57 -17.38
C VAL A 3 2.22 -1.25 -17.62
N GLY A 4 1.70 -0.42 -18.53
CA GLY A 4 2.28 0.88 -18.85
C GLY A 4 1.90 1.98 -17.87
N ARG A 5 2.52 3.15 -18.02
CA ARG A 5 2.07 4.36 -17.29
C ARG A 5 0.70 4.81 -17.81
N ARG A 6 -0.05 5.53 -16.98
CA ARG A 6 -1.36 6.08 -17.35
C ARG A 6 -1.22 6.94 -18.62
N GLY A 7 -2.06 6.66 -19.62
CA GLY A 7 -2.05 7.37 -20.92
C GLY A 7 -0.98 6.92 -21.92
N GLN A 8 -0.13 5.94 -21.58
CA GLN A 8 0.93 5.43 -22.46
C GLN A 8 0.69 3.99 -22.96
N ALA A 9 -0.33 3.30 -22.44
CA ALA A 9 -0.72 1.96 -22.84
C ALA A 9 -2.21 1.73 -22.58
N GLU A 10 -2.84 0.83 -23.33
CA GLU A 10 -4.23 0.40 -23.11
C GLU A 10 -4.40 -0.24 -21.73
N LEU A 11 -3.42 -1.08 -21.32
CA LEU A 11 -3.28 -1.55 -19.96
C LEU A 11 -2.29 -0.68 -19.19
N CYS A 12 -2.77 0.09 -18.22
CA CYS A 12 -1.95 1.03 -17.46
C CYS A 12 -2.19 0.96 -15.95
N LEU A 13 -1.38 1.70 -15.18
CA LEU A 13 -1.46 1.77 -13.71
C LEU A 13 -2.77 2.40 -13.16
N SER A 14 -3.80 2.57 -13.98
CA SER A 14 -5.11 3.03 -13.50
C SER A 14 -5.96 1.81 -13.05
N PRO A 15 -6.64 1.88 -11.89
CA PRO A 15 -7.49 0.80 -11.41
C PRO A 15 -8.58 0.33 -12.41
N PRO A 16 -9.26 1.22 -13.16
CA PRO A 16 -10.26 0.79 -14.15
C PRO A 16 -9.65 -0.04 -15.28
N SER A 17 -8.47 0.34 -15.77
CA SER A 17 -7.75 -0.41 -16.82
C SER A 17 -7.39 -1.83 -16.35
N LEU A 18 -6.99 -1.98 -15.08
CA LEU A 18 -6.69 -3.28 -14.48
C LEU A 18 -7.95 -4.12 -14.16
N SER A 19 -9.13 -3.50 -14.08
CA SER A 19 -10.38 -4.22 -13.76
C SER A 19 -10.87 -5.07 -14.93
N ALA A 20 -10.36 -4.84 -16.15
CA ALA A 20 -10.65 -5.64 -17.34
C ALA A 20 -9.79 -6.92 -17.44
N LEU A 21 -8.87 -7.15 -16.49
CA LEU A 21 -8.05 -8.35 -16.49
C LEU A 21 -8.89 -9.59 -16.18
N GLU A 22 -8.63 -10.66 -16.92
CA GLU A 22 -9.18 -11.97 -16.60
C GLU A 22 -8.67 -12.46 -15.23
N SER A 23 -9.47 -13.31 -14.59
CA SER A 23 -9.04 -13.98 -13.35
C SER A 23 -7.71 -14.70 -13.57
N CYS A 24 -6.83 -14.66 -12.57
CA CYS A 24 -5.49 -15.24 -12.60
C CYS A 24 -4.52 -14.65 -13.67
N ALA A 25 -4.84 -13.50 -14.27
CA ALA A 25 -3.91 -12.81 -15.15
C ALA A 25 -2.61 -12.42 -14.41
N ARG A 26 -1.46 -12.64 -15.05
CA ARG A 26 -0.14 -12.29 -14.51
C ARG A 26 0.36 -10.99 -15.12
N VAL A 27 0.48 -9.98 -14.27
CA VAL A 27 0.93 -8.64 -14.65
C VAL A 27 2.19 -8.22 -13.90
N VAL A 28 3.03 -7.45 -14.56
CA VAL A 28 4.19 -6.78 -13.95
C VAL A 28 3.83 -5.31 -13.79
N LEU A 29 3.82 -4.84 -12.55
CA LEU A 29 3.53 -3.45 -12.19
C LEU A 29 4.84 -2.73 -11.88
N PRO A 30 5.32 -1.83 -12.76
CA PRO A 30 6.50 -1.04 -12.46
C PRO A 30 6.15 0.00 -11.39
N SER A 31 6.59 -0.23 -10.14
CA SER A 31 6.39 0.68 -9.01
C SER A 31 7.73 1.03 -8.35
N PRO A 32 8.30 2.22 -8.55
CA PRO A 32 9.61 2.58 -8.00
C PRO A 32 9.69 2.47 -6.47
N ASN A 33 8.60 2.79 -5.78
CA ASN A 33 8.58 2.84 -4.32
C ASN A 33 8.06 1.53 -3.73
N GLY A 34 6.81 1.17 -4.06
CA GLY A 34 6.15 0.00 -3.48
C GLY A 34 6.87 -1.32 -3.77
N SER A 35 7.39 -1.51 -5.00
CA SER A 35 8.12 -2.75 -5.32
C SER A 35 9.46 -2.84 -4.60
N THR A 36 10.17 -1.70 -4.44
CA THR A 36 11.44 -1.63 -3.69
C THR A 36 11.23 -1.96 -2.22
N LEU A 37 10.24 -1.34 -1.57
CA LEU A 37 9.94 -1.60 -0.15
C LEU A 37 9.46 -3.04 0.08
N THR A 38 8.62 -3.56 -0.81
CA THR A 38 8.16 -4.95 -0.74
C THR A 38 9.33 -5.92 -0.90
N LEU A 39 10.25 -5.66 -1.83
CA LEU A 39 11.43 -6.49 -2.02
C LEU A 39 12.34 -6.48 -0.78
N LEU A 40 12.57 -5.32 -0.18
CA LEU A 40 13.37 -5.20 1.04
C LEU A 40 12.72 -5.90 2.25
N ALA A 41 11.40 -5.89 2.34
CA ALA A 41 10.67 -6.54 3.43
C ALA A 41 10.56 -8.07 3.27
N ALA A 42 10.71 -8.59 2.04
CA ALA A 42 10.38 -9.98 1.71
C ALA A 42 11.20 -11.01 2.50
N ASP A 43 12.45 -10.69 2.84
CA ASP A 43 13.34 -11.58 3.59
C ASP A 43 13.13 -11.52 5.12
N HIS A 44 12.31 -10.58 5.60
CA HIS A 44 12.16 -10.29 7.02
C HIS A 44 10.75 -10.53 7.55
N THR A 45 9.73 -10.28 6.74
CA THR A 45 8.34 -10.34 7.20
C THR A 45 7.37 -10.57 6.05
N ARG A 46 6.17 -11.03 6.38
CA ARG A 46 5.08 -11.12 5.40
C ARG A 46 4.57 -9.73 5.08
N THR A 47 4.68 -9.32 3.82
CA THR A 47 4.18 -8.03 3.33
C THR A 47 2.73 -8.15 2.85
N LEU A 48 1.88 -7.19 3.24
CA LEU A 48 0.53 -7.02 2.72
C LEU A 48 0.43 -5.67 2.00
N ALA A 49 -0.28 -5.63 0.88
CA ALA A 49 -0.63 -4.38 0.21
C ALA A 49 -1.96 -3.85 0.77
N GLY A 50 -1.89 -2.71 1.47
CA GLY A 50 -3.04 -2.06 2.08
C GLY A 50 -3.47 -0.79 1.32
N LEU A 51 -4.77 -0.61 1.15
CA LEU A 51 -5.40 0.60 0.62
C LEU A 51 -6.81 0.78 1.20
N LEU A 52 -7.40 1.95 0.98
CA LEU A 52 -8.76 2.26 1.47
C LEU A 52 -9.80 1.19 1.07
N ARG A 53 -9.73 0.65 -0.15
CA ARG A 53 -10.70 -0.34 -0.66
C ARG A 53 -10.60 -1.71 0.00
N ASN A 54 -9.47 -2.08 0.58
CA ASN A 54 -9.27 -3.38 1.23
C ASN A 54 -8.94 -3.25 2.73
N ARG A 55 -9.12 -2.07 3.33
CA ARG A 55 -8.75 -1.78 4.72
C ARG A 55 -9.30 -2.82 5.71
N THR A 56 -10.58 -3.19 5.58
CA THR A 56 -11.24 -4.16 6.48
C THR A 56 -10.65 -5.55 6.30
N ALA A 57 -10.44 -6.00 5.07
CA ALA A 57 -9.85 -7.31 4.80
C ALA A 57 -8.41 -7.41 5.33
N VAL A 58 -7.63 -6.34 5.21
CA VAL A 58 -6.27 -6.28 5.77
C VAL A 58 -6.30 -6.29 7.30
N ALA A 59 -7.15 -5.46 7.91
CA ALA A 59 -7.29 -5.41 9.37
C ALA A 59 -7.79 -6.73 9.96
N ASP A 60 -8.80 -7.37 9.34
CA ASP A 60 -9.33 -8.67 9.75
C ASP A 60 -8.28 -9.78 9.71
N TYR A 61 -7.36 -9.72 8.76
CA TYR A 61 -6.22 -10.63 8.71
C TYR A 61 -5.22 -10.31 9.82
N LEU A 62 -4.87 -9.03 9.98
CA LEU A 62 -3.88 -8.58 10.96
C LEU A 62 -4.32 -8.80 12.41
N ASN A 63 -5.61 -8.65 12.73
CA ASN A 63 -6.16 -8.90 14.08
C ASN A 63 -6.15 -10.39 14.46
N LYS A 64 -5.91 -11.31 13.51
CA LYS A 64 -5.84 -12.76 13.75
C LYS A 64 -4.41 -13.28 13.88
N VAL A 65 -3.41 -12.45 13.58
CA VAL A 65 -2.00 -12.84 13.67
C VAL A 65 -1.39 -12.18 14.91
N ASP A 66 -0.61 -12.96 15.64
CA ASP A 66 0.13 -12.45 16.79
C ASP A 66 1.40 -11.72 16.32
N GLY A 67 1.75 -10.64 17.03
CA GLY A 67 3.02 -9.93 16.86
C GLY A 67 2.88 -8.45 16.54
N THR A 68 3.99 -7.85 16.10
CA THR A 68 4.07 -6.43 15.79
C THR A 68 3.75 -6.19 14.32
N VAL A 69 2.84 -5.25 14.06
CA VAL A 69 2.52 -4.78 12.70
C VAL A 69 3.27 -3.48 12.45
N THR A 70 4.04 -3.44 11.36
CA THR A 70 4.62 -2.21 10.84
C THR A 70 3.82 -1.74 9.63
N VAL A 71 3.26 -0.54 9.70
CA VAL A 71 2.61 0.11 8.56
C VAL A 71 3.59 1.07 7.92
N THR A 72 3.90 0.86 6.63
CA THR A 72 4.88 1.67 5.89
C THR A 72 4.21 2.40 4.74
N ILE A 73 4.38 3.72 4.69
CA ILE A 73 3.99 4.56 3.56
C ILE A 73 5.09 4.57 2.50
N CYS A 74 4.71 4.58 1.22
CA CYS A 74 5.67 4.48 0.12
C CYS A 74 6.17 5.86 -0.35
N GLY A 75 5.33 6.89 -0.21
CA GLY A 75 5.60 8.22 -0.72
C GLY A 75 5.72 8.25 -2.24
N GLU A 76 6.16 9.39 -2.76
CA GLU A 76 6.45 9.58 -4.19
C GLU A 76 7.91 9.95 -4.40
N ARG A 77 8.54 9.39 -5.44
CA ARG A 77 9.86 9.87 -5.89
C ARG A 77 9.66 10.91 -6.97
N TRP A 78 10.12 12.12 -6.71
CA TRP A 78 10.15 13.23 -7.66
C TRP A 78 11.41 13.18 -8.53
N PRO A 79 11.49 13.99 -9.62
CA PRO A 79 12.74 14.21 -10.32
C PRO A 79 13.88 14.52 -9.34
N GLU A 80 15.08 14.07 -9.66
CA GLU A 80 16.27 14.16 -8.79
C GLU A 80 16.24 13.25 -7.54
N ASN A 81 15.37 12.23 -7.53
CA ASN A 81 15.28 11.21 -6.48
C ASN A 81 14.89 11.74 -5.08
N ASN A 82 14.28 12.92 -5.03
CA ASN A 82 13.73 13.48 -3.82
C ASN A 82 12.46 12.71 -3.41
N LEU A 83 12.39 12.30 -2.14
CA LEU A 83 11.20 11.66 -1.57
C LEU A 83 10.21 12.73 -1.11
N ARG A 84 9.02 12.71 -1.67
CA ARG A 84 7.89 13.51 -1.22
C ARG A 84 6.97 12.65 -0.34
N PRO A 85 6.69 13.06 0.91
CA PRO A 85 5.62 12.45 1.69
C PRO A 85 4.29 12.50 0.94
N ALA A 86 3.61 11.36 0.84
CA ALA A 86 2.29 11.23 0.22
C ALA A 86 1.23 11.26 1.31
N ILE A 87 0.40 12.30 1.34
CA ILE A 87 -0.67 12.44 2.34
C ILE A 87 -1.74 11.36 2.18
N GLU A 88 -1.97 10.94 0.94
CA GLU A 88 -2.85 9.83 0.57
C GLU A 88 -2.37 8.48 1.13
N ASP A 89 -1.07 8.25 1.20
CA ASP A 89 -0.51 7.06 1.85
C ASP A 89 -0.73 7.13 3.37
N GLN A 90 -0.53 8.30 3.97
CA GLN A 90 -0.76 8.52 5.40
C GLN A 90 -2.24 8.31 5.76
N LEU A 91 -3.16 8.83 4.95
CA LEU A 91 -4.60 8.58 5.07
C LEU A 91 -4.92 7.09 4.94
N GLY A 92 -4.34 6.42 3.93
CA GLY A 92 -4.49 4.98 3.73
C GLY A 92 -4.03 4.17 4.94
N ALA A 93 -2.86 4.50 5.50
CA ALA A 93 -2.33 3.91 6.71
C ALA A 93 -3.27 4.13 7.91
N GLY A 94 -3.75 5.36 8.12
CA GLY A 94 -4.71 5.69 9.17
C GLY A 94 -5.99 4.86 9.11
N THR A 95 -6.51 4.60 7.90
CA THR A 95 -7.72 3.79 7.72
C THR A 95 -7.56 2.33 8.12
N ILE A 96 -6.33 1.79 8.04
CA ILE A 96 -6.01 0.43 8.47
C ILE A 96 -5.78 0.44 9.98
N VAL A 97 -4.99 1.39 10.50
CA VAL A 97 -4.71 1.53 11.93
C VAL A 97 -6.00 1.65 12.75
N GLN A 98 -6.95 2.49 12.32
CA GLN A 98 -8.25 2.64 12.97
C GLN A 98 -9.03 1.32 13.10
N ALA A 99 -8.81 0.36 12.19
CA ALA A 99 -9.49 -0.93 12.16
C ALA A 99 -8.75 -2.03 12.95
N LEU A 100 -7.55 -1.76 13.47
CA LEU A 100 -6.80 -2.70 14.29
C LEU A 100 -7.26 -2.63 15.75
N THR A 101 -7.28 -3.79 16.42
CA THR A 101 -7.63 -3.88 17.85
C THR A 101 -6.41 -3.80 18.78
N ALA A 102 -5.21 -3.65 18.21
CA ALA A 102 -3.96 -3.60 18.94
C ALA A 102 -3.70 -2.21 19.55
N SER A 103 -2.73 -2.14 20.47
CA SER A 103 -2.23 -0.86 20.98
C SER A 103 -1.43 -0.11 19.91
N ASN A 104 -1.76 1.15 19.68
CA ASN A 104 -1.09 2.00 18.69
C ASN A 104 0.15 2.70 19.27
N SER A 105 1.24 2.75 18.49
CA SER A 105 2.37 3.65 18.76
C SER A 105 1.98 5.12 18.52
N PRO A 106 2.77 6.11 18.97
CA PRO A 106 2.49 7.52 18.67
C PRO A 106 2.36 7.83 17.17
N GLU A 107 3.18 7.20 16.33
CA GLU A 107 3.13 7.35 14.87
C GLU A 107 1.85 6.75 14.28
N ALA A 108 1.41 5.61 14.82
CA ALA A 108 0.14 4.99 14.42
C ALA A 108 -1.06 5.85 14.84
N GLN A 109 -1.05 6.40 16.05
CA GLN A 109 -2.07 7.36 16.52
C GLN A 109 -2.11 8.62 15.63
N ALA A 110 -0.95 9.13 15.23
CA ALA A 110 -0.88 10.27 14.31
C ALA A 110 -1.46 9.93 12.93
N ALA A 111 -1.21 8.73 12.40
CA ALA A 111 -1.82 8.28 11.15
C ALA A 111 -3.35 8.15 11.25
N GLU A 112 -3.84 7.55 12.34
CA GLU A 112 -5.26 7.43 12.65
C GLU A 112 -5.94 8.81 12.73
N ALA A 113 -5.31 9.77 13.41
CA ALA A 113 -5.82 11.14 13.58
C ALA A 113 -5.95 11.93 12.27
N VAL A 114 -5.14 11.62 11.26
CA VAL A 114 -5.23 12.27 9.93
C VAL A 114 -6.49 11.83 9.17
N PHE A 115 -7.05 10.66 9.49
CA PHE A 115 -8.26 10.13 8.87
C PHE A 115 -9.55 10.46 9.64
N SER A 116 -9.46 10.56 10.97
CA SER A 116 -10.61 10.69 11.90
C SER A 116 -11.28 12.06 11.93
#